data_AF-A0AAE3FLF2-F1
#
_entry.id   AF-A0AAE3FLF2-F1
#
_cell.length_a   1.000
_cell.length_b   1.000
_cell.length_c   1.000
_cell.angle_alpha   90.00
_cell.angle_beta   90.00
_cell.angle_gamma   90.00
#
_symmetry.space_group_name_H-M   'P 1'
#
loop_
_entity.id
_entity.type
_entity.pdbx_description
1 polymer ?
#
loop_
_entity_poly.entity_id
_entity_poly.type
_entity_poly.pdbx_seq_one_letter_code
_entity_poly.pdbx_strand_id
1 'polypeptide(L)' 'MPELDVVVESVSKEGEDVVVKGEVPARCAVGYYHVEIRVKGGKLVSSSCECGSDLCPHAVKLFLRYRGRMSR' A
#
# COMPACT_ATOMS: atom_id res chain seq x y z
N MET A 1 13.09 16.51 9.57
CA MET A 1 13.00 15.65 8.36
C MET A 1 11.50 15.48 8.11
N PRO A 2 10.95 15.84 6.95
CA PRO A 2 9.52 15.70 6.74
C PRO A 2 9.17 14.21 6.82
N GLU A 3 8.26 13.89 7.74
CA GLU A 3 7.64 12.59 7.87
C GLU A 3 6.78 12.40 6.63
N LEU A 4 7.39 11.85 5.57
CA LEU A 4 6.64 11.44 4.39
C LEU A 4 5.86 10.18 4.79
N ASP A 5 4.68 10.41 5.35
CA ASP A 5 3.77 9.37 5.79
C ASP A 5 3.12 8.67 4.60
N VAL A 6 2.96 7.36 4.73
CA VAL A 6 2.17 6.56 3.78
C VAL A 6 0.70 6.95 3.94
N VAL A 7 0.09 7.43 2.85
CA VAL A 7 -1.31 7.82 2.81
C VAL A 7 -2.11 6.67 2.23
N VAL A 8 -3.12 6.20 2.97
CA VAL A 8 -4.10 5.25 2.45
C VAL A 8 -5.25 6.06 1.89
N GLU A 9 -5.45 6.04 0.58
CA GLU A 9 -6.53 6.75 -0.10
C GLU A 9 -7.86 6.04 0.09
N SER A 10 -7.89 4.72 -0.08
CA SER A 10 -9.15 3.96 -0.10
C SER A 10 -8.94 2.52 0.30
N VAL A 11 -9.90 1.98 1.05
CA VAL A 11 -9.96 0.58 1.44
C VAL A 11 -11.32 0.04 0.99
N SER A 12 -11.32 -0.82 -0.01
CA SER A 12 -12.52 -1.52 -0.47
C SER A 12 -12.46 -2.96 0.00
N LYS A 13 -13.54 -3.46 0.60
CA LYS A 13 -13.64 -4.85 1.03
C LYS A 13 -14.71 -5.56 0.21
N GLU A 14 -14.29 -6.59 -0.52
CA GLU A 14 -15.15 -7.45 -1.32
C GLU A 14 -15.07 -8.87 -0.76
N GLY A 15 -15.95 -9.19 0.18
CA GLY A 15 -15.96 -10.48 0.87
C GLY A 15 -14.69 -10.71 1.72
N GLU A 16 -13.89 -11.70 1.33
CA GLU A 16 -12.59 -12.03 1.96
C GLU A 16 -11.42 -11.22 1.38
N ASP A 17 -11.63 -10.58 0.23
CA ASP A 17 -10.62 -9.78 -0.46
C ASP A 17 -10.76 -8.31 -0.04
N VAL A 18 -9.62 -7.67 0.24
CA VAL A 18 -9.53 -6.25 0.57
C VAL A 18 -8.58 -5.61 -0.42
N VAL A 19 -9.09 -4.66 -1.18
CA VAL A 19 -8.31 -3.81 -2.07
C VAL A 19 -7.97 -2.53 -1.32
N VAL A 20 -6.68 -2.28 -1.13
CA VAL A 20 -6.18 -1.05 -0.49
C VAL A 20 -5.42 -0.25 -1.53
N LYS A 21 -5.84 0.99 -1.73
CA LYS A 21 -5.19 1.97 -2.58
C LYS A 21 -4.55 3.03 -1.71
N GLY A 22 -3.35 3.43 -2.05
CA GLY A 22 -2.69 4.52 -1.36
C GLY A 22 -1.44 5.02 -2.05
N GLU A 23 -0.98 6.14 -1.54
CA GLU A 23 0.17 6.87 -2.04
C GLU A 23 1.34 6.62 -1.09
N VAL A 24 2.43 6.12 -1.65
CA VAL A 24 3.65 5.84 -0.91
C VAL A 24 4.74 6.80 -1.38
N PRO A 25 5.27 7.63 -0.48
CA PRO A 25 6.34 8.53 -0.83
C PRO A 25 7.61 7.75 -1.17
N ALA A 26 8.16 8.05 -2.34
CA ALA A 26 9.44 7.51 -2.77
C ALA A 26 10.57 8.44 -2.39
N ARG A 27 11.65 7.86 -1.85
CA ARG A 27 12.92 8.59 -1.74
C ARG A 27 13.65 8.66 -3.07
N CYS A 28 13.29 7.81 -4.03
CA CYS A 28 13.94 7.66 -5.33
C CYS A 28 13.33 8.53 -6.44
N ALA A 29 12.14 9.10 -6.24
CA ALA A 29 11.50 10.01 -7.20
C ALA A 29 10.92 11.22 -6.45
N VAL A 30 10.89 12.38 -7.10
CA VAL A 30 10.23 13.57 -6.56
C VAL A 30 8.72 13.33 -6.64
N GLY A 31 8.12 12.77 -5.58
CA GLY A 31 6.67 12.56 -5.49
C GLY A 31 6.23 11.34 -4.69
N TYR A 32 4.98 10.94 -4.93
CA TYR A 32 4.35 9.74 -4.39
C TYR A 32 4.14 8.73 -5.50
N TYR A 33 4.27 7.44 -5.19
CA TYR A 33 3.84 6.36 -6.07
C TYR A 33 2.46 5.90 -5.65
N HIS A 34 1.55 5.77 -6.61
CA HIS A 34 0.31 5.06 -6.38
C HIS A 34 0.60 3.58 -6.30
N VAL A 35 0.06 2.98 -5.23
CA VAL A 35 0.15 1.57 -4.97
C VAL A 35 -1.24 1.04 -4.69
N GLU A 36 -1.62 0.02 -5.43
CA GLU A 36 -2.78 -0.81 -5.14
C GLU A 36 -2.28 -2.15 -4.61
N ILE A 37 -2.77 -2.58 -3.45
CA ILE A 37 -2.53 -3.91 -2.91
C ILE A 37 -3.86 -4.63 -2.74
N ARG A 38 -3.86 -5.93 -3.00
CA ARG A 38 -4.97 -6.83 -2.70
C ARG A 38 -4.55 -7.72 -1.55
N VAL A 39 -5.38 -7.77 -0.52
CA VAL A 39 -5.15 -8.50 0.71
C VAL A 39 -6.30 -9.48 0.90
N LYS A 40 -6.02 -10.77 0.97
CA LYS A 40 -7.03 -11.81 1.23
C LYS A 40 -6.69 -12.51 2.54
N GLY A 41 -7.63 -12.53 3.49
CA GLY A 41 -7.41 -13.16 4.80
C GLY A 41 -6.17 -12.64 5.55
N GLY A 42 -5.84 -11.34 5.39
CA GLY A 42 -4.67 -10.71 6.01
C GLY A 42 -3.32 -10.98 5.32
N LYS A 43 -3.31 -11.66 4.17
CA LYS A 43 -2.11 -11.87 3.34
C LYS A 43 -2.19 -11.02 2.08
N LEU A 44 -1.10 -10.36 1.71
CA LEU A 44 -1.01 -9.66 0.43
C LEU A 44 -0.97 -10.71 -0.69
N VAL A 45 -2.00 -10.72 -1.54
CA VAL A 45 -2.15 -11.66 -2.67
C VAL A 45 -1.67 -11.07 -3.98
N SER A 46 -1.76 -9.75 -4.13
CA SER A 46 -1.29 -9.05 -5.32
C SER A 46 -0.96 -7.59 -4.99
N SER A 47 -0.09 -6.99 -5.79
CA SER A 47 0.26 -5.57 -5.68
C SER A 47 0.56 -4.99 -7.05
N SER A 48 0.03 -3.82 -7.35
CA SER A 48 0.38 -3.04 -8.51
C SER A 48 0.95 -1.70 -8.06
N CYS A 49 2.13 -1.35 -8.56
CA CYS A 49 2.80 -0.10 -8.24
C CYS A 49 3.27 0.58 -9.53
N GLU A 50 3.11 1.90 -9.59
CA GLU A 50 3.60 2.74 -10.68
C GLU A 50 5.12 2.63 -10.93
N CYS A 51 5.89 2.06 -10.01
CA CYS A 51 7.32 1.80 -10.23
C CYS A 51 7.60 0.64 -11.21
N GLY A 52 6.56 -0.06 -11.69
CA GLY A 52 6.68 -1.11 -12.70
C GLY A 52 7.25 -2.44 -12.19
N SER A 53 7.28 -2.64 -10.87
CA SER A 53 7.70 -3.90 -10.26
C SER A 53 6.60 -4.47 -9.38
N ASP A 54 6.28 -5.75 -9.57
CA ASP A 54 5.48 -6.54 -8.64
C ASP A 54 6.22 -6.65 -7.29
N LEU A 55 5.52 -6.42 -6.17
CA LEU A 55 6.08 -6.53 -4.81
C LEU A 55 7.27 -5.60 -4.52
N CYS A 56 7.15 -4.34 -4.92
CA CYS A 56 8.14 -3.31 -4.59
C CYS A 56 8.11 -2.90 -3.10
N PRO A 57 9.17 -2.25 -2.58
CA PRO A 57 9.18 -1.71 -1.22
C PRO A 57 8.03 -0.72 -0.94
N HIS A 58 7.46 -0.10 -1.97
CA HIS A 58 6.28 0.76 -1.82
C HIS A 58 5.04 -0.05 -1.44
N ALA A 59 4.75 -1.15 -2.13
CA ALA A 59 3.64 -2.05 -1.82
C ALA A 59 3.74 -2.63 -0.40
N VAL A 60 4.95 -3.05 -0.01
CA VAL A 60 5.19 -3.57 1.35
C VAL A 60 4.93 -2.49 2.41
N LYS A 61 5.37 -1.26 2.19
CA LYS A 61 5.09 -0.13 3.12
C LYS A 61 3.60 0.13 3.26
N LEU A 62 2.85 0.16 2.16
CA LEU A 62 1.39 0.35 2.19
C LEU A 62 0.72 -0.78 2.98
N PHE A 63 1.12 -2.03 2.72
CA PHE A 63 0.59 -3.19 3.42
C PHE A 63 0.87 -3.15 4.92
N LEU A 64 2.11 -2.85 5.31
CA LEU A 64 2.49 -2.73 6.72
C LEU A 64 1.72 -1.60 7.42
N ARG A 65 1.52 -0.46 6.75
CA ARG A 65 0.73 0.66 7.27
C ARG A 65 -0.72 0.27 7.49
N TYR A 66 -1.32 -0.40 6.51
CA TYR A 66 -2.68 -0.93 6.59
C TYR A 66 -2.83 -1.94 7.74
N ARG A 67 -1.94 -2.94 7.80
CA ARG A 67 -1.95 -3.97 8.85
C ARG A 67 -1.73 -3.39 10.24
N GLY A 68 -0.85 -2.39 10.36
CA GLY A 68 -0.60 -1.67 11.61
C GLY A 68 -1.80 -0.82 12.07
N ARG A 69 -2.60 -0.26 11.15
CA ARG A 69 -3.85 0.44 11.50
C ARG A 69 -4.95 -0.51 11.97
N MET A 70 -4.98 -1.75 11.49
CA MET A 70 -5.96 -2.76 11.92
C MET A 70 -5.65 -3.40 13.28
N SER A 71 -4.47 -3.17 13.84
CA SER A 71 -4.05 -3.78 15.11
C SER A 71 -4.35 -2.90 16.34
N ARG A 72 -5.27 -1.94 16.24
CA ARG A 72 -5.62 -1.00 17.32
C ARG A 72 -7.13 -0.94 17.55
#